data_AF-A0A1E5GX08-F1
#
_entry.id   AF-A0A1E5GX08-F1
#
_cell.length_a   1.000
_cell.length_b   1.000
_cell.length_c   1.000
_cell.angle_alpha   90.00
_cell.angle_beta   90.00
_cell.angle_gamma   90.00
#
_symmetry.space_group_name_H-M   'P 1'
#
loop_
_entity.id
_entity.type
_entity.pdbx_description
1 polymer ?
#
loop_
_entity_poly.entity_id
_entity_poly.type
_entity_poly.pdbx_seq_one_letter_code
_entity_poly.pdbx_strand_id
1 'polypeptide(L)'
;MQIIKTNKKYYVLELLLIISCVVYMLFFFNFYKDAAFYVDKKAGIISQLHFFTTFYLSDILIYLFVAFLLITIQMLFLIVIYSKMRGDFEVNRELTKLFIIAMFTFCSYSLGLFFNRIGVLFLIIFIFSAAIAYLKYIVVKSDSDEFGTIEEENILEVAGPFNTESEAINLFGEFSENWDGSEELLYLIERESNEEYFITIYVETVQKSEER
;
A
#
# COMPACT_ATOMS: atom_id res chain seq x y z
N MET A 1 -2.49 -19.30 17.01
CA MET A 1 -3.50 -18.41 17.64
C MET A 1 -3.13 -16.92 17.62
N GLN A 2 -1.86 -16.53 17.38
CA GLN A 2 -1.44 -15.12 17.25
C GLN A 2 -1.85 -14.45 15.92
N ILE A 3 -1.90 -15.18 14.81
CA ILE A 3 -2.26 -14.66 13.47
C ILE A 3 -3.68 -14.04 13.45
N ILE A 4 -4.63 -14.64 14.19
CA ILE A 4 -6.02 -14.18 14.28
C ILE A 4 -6.15 -12.81 14.99
N LYS A 5 -5.22 -12.45 15.88
CA LYS A 5 -5.25 -11.16 16.59
C LYS A 5 -4.81 -9.99 15.71
N THR A 6 -3.89 -10.23 14.75
CA THR A 6 -3.34 -9.18 13.88
C THR A 6 -4.34 -8.75 12.82
N ASN A 7 -5.12 -9.68 12.24
CA ASN A 7 -6.12 -9.37 11.22
C ASN A 7 -7.29 -8.52 11.75
N LYS A 8 -7.67 -8.68 13.04
CA LYS A 8 -8.78 -7.92 13.65
C LYS A 8 -8.60 -6.40 13.58
N LYS A 9 -7.37 -5.90 13.71
CA LYS A 9 -7.09 -4.46 13.63
C LYS A 9 -7.44 -3.89 12.26
N TYR A 10 -7.14 -4.63 11.19
CA TYR A 10 -7.44 -4.21 9.82
C TYR A 10 -8.94 -4.19 9.54
N TYR A 11 -9.69 -5.19 10.03
CA TYR A 11 -11.16 -5.17 9.92
C TYR A 11 -11.80 -4.00 10.68
N VAL A 12 -11.29 -3.67 11.87
CA VAL A 12 -11.77 -2.50 12.65
C VAL A 12 -11.45 -1.20 11.92
N LEU A 13 -10.25 -1.09 11.34
CA LEU A 13 -9.85 0.07 10.56
C LEU A 13 -10.70 0.23 9.29
N GLU A 14 -10.94 -0.84 8.54
CA GLU A 14 -11.82 -0.83 7.36
C GLU A 14 -13.25 -0.43 7.74
N LEU A 15 -13.79 -0.98 8.84
CA LEU A 15 -15.11 -0.60 9.33
C LEU A 15 -15.18 0.90 9.67
N LEU A 16 -14.14 1.45 10.32
CA LEU A 16 -14.05 2.88 10.62
C LEU A 16 -13.97 3.73 9.35
N LEU A 17 -13.25 3.27 8.33
CA LEU A 17 -13.17 3.93 7.03
C LEU A 17 -14.53 3.93 6.31
N ILE A 18 -15.23 2.80 6.30
CA ILE A 18 -16.58 2.69 5.73
C ILE A 18 -17.53 3.68 6.42
N ILE A 19 -17.55 3.70 7.76
CA ILE A 19 -18.40 4.62 8.52
C ILE A 19 -18.04 6.07 8.19
N SER A 20 -16.74 6.40 8.14
CA SER A 20 -16.28 7.76 7.83
C SER A 20 -16.69 8.19 6.41
N CYS A 21 -16.58 7.29 5.43
CA CYS A 21 -17.05 7.53 4.07
C CYS A 21 -18.56 7.73 3.99
N VAL A 22 -19.36 6.91 4.69
CA VAL A 22 -20.82 7.05 4.71
C VAL A 22 -21.23 8.36 5.36
N VAL A 23 -20.64 8.70 6.51
CA VAL A 23 -20.92 9.97 7.21
C VAL A 23 -20.55 11.15 6.32
N TYR A 24 -19.35 11.15 5.73
CA TYR A 24 -18.92 12.17 4.79
C TYR A 24 -19.92 12.33 3.63
N MET A 25 -20.31 11.22 3.00
CA MET A 25 -21.22 11.25 1.85
C MET A 25 -22.59 11.82 2.22
N LEU A 26 -23.14 11.48 3.39
CA LEU A 26 -24.40 12.04 3.87
C LEU A 26 -24.31 13.57 4.03
N PHE A 27 -23.27 14.06 4.69
CA PHE A 27 -23.08 15.50 4.87
C PHE A 27 -22.85 16.22 3.54
N PHE A 28 -22.00 15.67 2.69
CA PHE A 28 -21.68 16.25 1.39
C PHE A 28 -22.89 16.27 0.45
N PHE A 29 -23.71 15.22 0.39
CA PHE A 29 -24.90 15.21 -0.45
C PHE A 29 -25.97 16.18 0.04
N ASN A 30 -26.15 16.35 1.35
CA ASN A 30 -27.06 17.34 1.89
C ASN A 30 -26.61 18.76 1.51
N PHE A 31 -25.34 19.08 1.75
CA PHE A 31 -24.75 20.35 1.32
C PHE A 31 -24.89 20.56 -0.19
N TYR A 32 -24.52 19.57 -0.99
CA TYR A 32 -24.55 19.67 -2.44
C TYR A 32 -25.97 19.85 -2.97
N LYS A 33 -26.96 19.18 -2.39
CA LYS A 33 -28.37 19.34 -2.75
C LYS A 33 -28.85 20.77 -2.51
N ASP A 34 -28.51 21.33 -1.35
CA ASP A 34 -28.90 22.70 -0.98
C ASP A 34 -28.21 23.72 -1.88
N ALA A 35 -26.90 23.57 -2.12
CA ALA A 35 -26.13 24.47 -2.97
C ALA A 35 -26.57 24.36 -4.45
N ALA A 36 -26.83 23.16 -4.96
CA ALA A 36 -27.24 22.92 -6.34
C ALA A 36 -28.68 23.36 -6.64
N PHE A 37 -29.52 23.54 -5.62
CA PHE A 37 -30.88 24.05 -5.80
C PHE A 37 -30.89 25.47 -6.41
N TYR A 38 -29.92 26.29 -6.04
CA TYR A 38 -29.80 27.69 -6.48
C TYR A 38 -29.10 27.85 -7.84
N VAL A 39 -28.58 26.76 -8.41
CA VAL A 39 -27.84 26.78 -9.67
C VAL A 39 -28.79 26.63 -10.85
N ASP A 40 -28.61 27.47 -11.88
CA ASP A 40 -29.32 27.28 -13.15
C ASP A 40 -28.87 25.98 -13.82
N LYS A 41 -29.79 25.01 -13.86
CA LYS A 41 -29.58 23.68 -14.45
C LYS A 41 -29.34 23.71 -15.96
N LYS A 42 -29.72 24.79 -16.65
CA LYS A 42 -29.51 24.99 -18.09
C LYS A 42 -28.13 25.59 -18.41
N ALA A 43 -27.44 26.14 -17.42
CA ALA A 43 -26.12 26.70 -17.60
C ALA A 43 -25.07 25.60 -17.87
N GLY A 44 -24.01 25.94 -18.60
CA GLY A 44 -22.89 25.03 -18.84
C GLY A 44 -22.13 24.69 -17.54
N ILE A 45 -21.41 23.57 -17.53
CA ILE A 45 -20.68 23.07 -16.34
C ILE A 45 -19.73 24.11 -15.76
N ILE A 46 -19.02 24.87 -16.62
CA ILE A 46 -18.09 25.92 -16.18
C ILE A 46 -18.82 27.05 -15.44
N SER A 47 -19.97 27.48 -15.94
CA SER A 47 -20.78 28.54 -15.31
C SER A 47 -21.38 28.07 -13.97
N GLN A 48 -21.82 26.81 -13.91
CA GLN A 48 -22.30 26.20 -12.66
C GLN A 48 -21.16 26.09 -11.63
N LEU A 49 -19.98 25.64 -12.06
CA LEU A 49 -18.80 25.55 -11.20
C LEU A 49 -18.39 26.93 -10.69
N HIS A 50 -18.37 27.94 -11.57
CA HIS A 50 -18.08 29.33 -11.19
C HIS A 50 -19.05 29.84 -10.13
N PHE A 51 -20.35 29.52 -10.23
CA PHE A 51 -21.32 29.86 -9.20
C PHE A 51 -20.96 29.21 -7.86
N PHE A 52 -20.70 27.90 -7.86
CA PHE A 52 -20.31 27.16 -6.65
C PHE A 52 -19.06 27.75 -6.00
N THR A 53 -18.02 28.04 -6.78
CA THR A 53 -16.77 28.62 -6.28
C THR A 53 -16.89 30.09 -5.88
N THR A 54 -17.94 30.80 -6.30
CA THR A 54 -18.17 32.19 -5.90
C THR A 54 -18.92 32.25 -4.56
N PHE A 55 -19.95 31.43 -4.40
CA PHE A 55 -20.87 31.53 -3.26
C PHE A 55 -20.62 30.51 -2.14
N TYR A 56 -20.02 29.36 -2.44
CA TYR A 56 -19.85 28.24 -1.51
C TYR A 56 -18.41 27.77 -1.38
N LEU A 57 -17.44 28.62 -1.74
CA LEU A 57 -16.02 28.23 -1.81
C LEU A 57 -15.51 27.64 -0.49
N SER A 58 -15.79 28.30 0.62
CA SER A 58 -15.30 27.88 1.94
C SER A 58 -15.78 26.48 2.30
N ASP A 59 -17.08 26.22 2.13
CA ASP A 59 -17.66 24.91 2.41
C ASP A 59 -17.11 23.84 1.47
N ILE A 60 -17.02 24.16 0.17
CA ILE A 60 -16.44 23.26 -0.84
C ILE A 60 -15.01 22.89 -0.47
N LEU A 61 -14.18 23.83 -0.02
CA LEU A 61 -12.80 23.56 0.38
C LEU A 61 -12.74 22.63 1.59
N ILE A 62 -13.64 22.77 2.57
CA ILE A 62 -13.73 21.85 3.71
C ILE A 62 -14.06 20.43 3.22
N TYR A 63 -15.06 20.28 2.36
CA TYR A 63 -15.43 18.97 1.81
C TYR A 63 -14.30 18.37 0.97
N LEU A 64 -13.64 19.16 0.12
CA LEU A 64 -12.49 18.72 -0.66
C LEU A 64 -11.33 18.28 0.23
N PHE A 65 -11.05 19.01 1.31
CA PHE A 65 -9.99 18.66 2.25
C PHE A 65 -10.30 17.35 3.00
N VAL A 66 -11.53 17.17 3.48
CA VAL A 66 -11.91 15.92 4.16
C VAL A 66 -11.92 14.75 3.17
N ALA A 67 -12.37 14.96 1.93
CA ALA A 67 -12.31 13.94 0.88
C ALA A 67 -10.86 13.57 0.53
N PHE A 68 -9.97 14.55 0.41
CA PHE A 68 -8.54 14.33 0.21
C PHE A 68 -7.99 13.38 1.28
N LEU A 69 -8.21 13.70 2.56
CA LEU A 69 -7.75 12.85 3.68
C LEU A 69 -8.32 11.42 3.58
N LEU A 70 -9.62 11.28 3.32
CA LEU A 70 -10.27 9.97 3.20
C LEU A 70 -9.71 9.14 2.03
N ILE A 71 -9.54 9.75 0.86
CA ILE A 71 -8.99 9.08 -0.34
C ILE A 71 -7.54 8.67 -0.07
N THR A 72 -6.72 9.56 0.47
CA THR A 72 -5.32 9.25 0.79
C THR A 72 -5.23 8.10 1.79
N ILE A 73 -5.99 8.14 2.89
CA ILE A 73 -5.95 7.08 3.91
C ILE A 73 -6.42 5.75 3.31
N GLN A 74 -7.48 5.74 2.50
CA GLN A 74 -7.92 4.49 1.84
C GLN A 74 -6.88 3.93 0.87
N MET A 75 -6.24 4.78 0.05
CA MET A 75 -5.17 4.32 -0.84
C MET A 75 -3.99 3.75 -0.06
N LEU A 76 -3.57 4.41 1.02
CA LEU A 76 -2.51 3.90 1.89
C LEU A 76 -2.89 2.57 2.54
N PHE A 77 -4.14 2.44 3.00
CA PHE A 77 -4.65 1.20 3.56
C PHE A 77 -4.62 0.05 2.55
N LEU A 78 -5.05 0.30 1.31
CA LEU A 78 -4.97 -0.68 0.21
C LEU A 78 -3.53 -1.09 -0.08
N ILE A 79 -2.60 -0.15 -0.12
CA ILE A 79 -1.16 -0.43 -0.31
C ILE A 79 -0.65 -1.35 0.80
N VAL A 80 -0.96 -1.04 2.07
CA VAL A 80 -0.51 -1.87 3.21
C VAL A 80 -1.07 -3.29 3.14
N ILE A 81 -2.34 -3.46 2.78
CA ILE A 81 -2.94 -4.79 2.60
C ILE A 81 -2.27 -5.52 1.44
N TYR A 82 -2.07 -4.84 0.31
CA TYR A 82 -1.45 -5.42 -0.87
C TYR A 82 -0.02 -5.91 -0.60
N SER A 83 0.81 -5.09 0.06
CA SER A 83 2.17 -5.49 0.42
C SER A 83 2.18 -6.72 1.33
N LYS A 84 1.25 -6.83 2.28
CA LYS A 84 1.12 -8.00 3.15
C LYS A 84 0.62 -9.25 2.44
N MET A 85 -0.25 -9.07 1.44
CA MET A 85 -0.76 -10.17 0.63
C MET A 85 0.33 -10.84 -0.22
N ARG A 86 1.38 -10.10 -0.58
CA ARG A 86 2.51 -10.60 -1.40
C ARG A 86 3.49 -11.51 -0.63
N GLY A 87 3.54 -11.42 0.70
CA GLY A 87 4.54 -12.10 1.52
C GLY A 87 4.20 -13.53 1.96
N ASP A 88 2.93 -13.86 2.25
CA ASP A 88 2.53 -15.15 2.86
C ASP A 88 1.35 -15.83 2.13
N PHE A 89 1.53 -17.09 1.70
CA PHE A 89 0.51 -17.87 0.96
C PHE A 89 -0.70 -18.31 1.82
N GLU A 90 -0.54 -18.63 3.11
CA GLU A 90 -1.65 -19.13 3.96
C GLU A 90 -2.52 -18.01 4.58
N VAL A 91 -1.93 -16.85 4.91
CA VAL A 91 -2.64 -15.65 5.42
C VAL A 91 -3.48 -14.97 4.32
N ASN A 92 -3.23 -15.37 3.07
CA ASN A 92 -3.71 -14.71 1.86
C ASN A 92 -5.24 -14.71 1.72
N ARG A 93 -5.95 -15.77 2.14
CA ARG A 93 -7.40 -15.89 1.88
C ARG A 93 -8.26 -14.87 2.64
N GLU A 94 -7.94 -14.57 3.90
CA GLU A 94 -8.67 -13.55 4.67
C GLU A 94 -8.33 -12.13 4.22
N LEU A 95 -7.04 -11.86 3.99
CA LEU A 95 -6.58 -10.57 3.49
C LEU A 95 -7.10 -10.29 2.07
N THR A 96 -7.20 -11.30 1.21
CA THR A 96 -7.82 -11.16 -0.13
C THR A 96 -9.27 -10.70 -0.02
N LYS A 97 -10.06 -11.28 0.90
CA LYS A 97 -11.45 -10.84 1.12
C LYS A 97 -11.51 -9.40 1.60
N LEU A 98 -10.65 -9.04 2.55
CA LEU A 98 -10.57 -7.67 3.05
C LEU A 98 -10.16 -6.69 1.94
N PHE A 99 -9.19 -7.06 1.11
CA PHE A 99 -8.74 -6.27 -0.05
C PHE A 99 -9.88 -6.04 -1.03
N ILE A 100 -10.64 -7.08 -1.37
CA ILE A 100 -11.80 -6.97 -2.27
C ILE A 100 -12.85 -6.01 -1.69
N ILE A 101 -13.15 -6.13 -0.39
CA ILE A 101 -14.11 -5.24 0.29
C ILE A 101 -13.60 -3.80 0.27
N ALA A 102 -12.36 -3.56 0.67
CA ALA A 102 -11.75 -2.23 0.69
C ALA A 102 -11.72 -1.59 -0.70
N MET A 103 -11.37 -2.37 -1.73
CA MET A 103 -11.35 -1.91 -3.12
C MET A 103 -12.76 -1.58 -3.63
N PHE A 104 -13.76 -2.36 -3.25
CA PHE A 104 -15.16 -2.07 -3.56
C PHE A 104 -15.66 -0.80 -2.85
N THR A 105 -15.34 -0.64 -1.56
CA THR A 105 -15.62 0.59 -0.79
C THR A 105 -14.98 1.80 -1.47
N PHE A 106 -13.70 1.69 -1.83
CA PHE A 106 -12.94 2.76 -2.48
C PHE A 106 -13.54 3.17 -3.83
N CYS A 107 -13.85 2.19 -4.68
CA CYS A 107 -14.43 2.44 -5.99
C CYS A 107 -15.82 3.07 -5.89
N SER A 108 -16.69 2.54 -5.01
CA SER A 108 -18.05 3.08 -4.83
C SER A 108 -18.04 4.50 -4.26
N TYR A 109 -17.17 4.77 -3.27
CA TYR A 109 -16.98 6.10 -2.70
C TYR A 109 -16.47 7.09 -3.75
N SER A 110 -15.39 6.73 -4.46
CA SER A 110 -14.78 7.59 -5.49
C SER A 110 -15.78 7.90 -6.61
N LEU A 111 -16.51 6.88 -7.08
CA LEU A 111 -17.53 7.05 -8.10
C LEU A 111 -18.62 8.03 -7.64
N GLY A 112 -19.06 7.93 -6.39
CA GLY A 112 -20.04 8.85 -5.80
C GLY A 112 -19.59 10.31 -5.76
N LEU A 113 -18.29 10.59 -5.55
CA LEU A 113 -17.75 11.94 -5.59
C LEU A 113 -17.71 12.53 -7.01
N PHE A 114 -17.49 11.68 -8.02
CA PHE A 114 -17.44 12.10 -9.42
C PHE A 114 -18.81 12.35 -10.04
N PHE A 115 -19.88 11.76 -9.52
CA PHE A 115 -21.25 11.88 -10.06
C PHE A 115 -21.93 13.24 -9.81
N ASN A 116 -21.14 14.31 -9.57
CA ASN A 116 -21.62 15.62 -9.18
C ASN A 116 -21.00 16.71 -10.07
N ARG A 117 -21.62 17.90 -10.14
CA ARG A 117 -21.08 19.03 -10.94
C ARG A 117 -19.73 19.56 -10.40
N ILE A 118 -19.48 19.36 -9.12
CA ILE A 118 -18.21 19.68 -8.44
C ILE A 118 -17.16 18.56 -8.63
N GLY A 119 -17.52 17.45 -9.29
CA GLY A 119 -16.67 16.27 -9.49
C GLY A 119 -15.30 16.57 -10.12
N VAL A 120 -15.18 17.62 -10.92
CA VAL A 120 -13.90 18.08 -11.48
C VAL A 120 -12.91 18.48 -10.38
N LEU A 121 -13.37 19.11 -9.30
CA LEU A 121 -12.49 19.45 -8.18
C LEU A 121 -12.05 18.20 -7.42
N PHE A 122 -12.94 17.21 -7.27
CA PHE A 122 -12.59 15.92 -6.68
C PHE A 122 -11.56 15.16 -7.53
N LEU A 123 -11.56 15.32 -8.86
CA LEU A 123 -10.55 14.74 -9.74
C LEU A 123 -9.15 15.28 -9.45
N ILE A 124 -9.05 16.60 -9.26
CA ILE A 124 -7.79 17.25 -8.92
C ILE A 124 -7.27 16.70 -7.59
N ILE A 125 -8.14 16.64 -6.58
CA ILE A 125 -7.81 16.09 -5.26
C ILE A 125 -7.42 14.61 -5.32
N PHE A 126 -8.09 13.83 -6.17
CA PHE A 126 -7.77 12.42 -6.39
C PHE A 126 -6.35 12.25 -6.94
N ILE A 127 -5.95 13.07 -7.92
CA ILE A 127 -4.58 13.06 -8.48
C ILE A 127 -3.55 13.37 -7.39
N PHE A 128 -3.78 14.38 -6.57
CA PHE A 128 -2.88 14.70 -5.44
C PHE A 128 -2.80 13.57 -4.42
N SER A 129 -3.94 12.95 -4.10
CA SER A 129 -4.00 11.81 -3.18
C SER A 129 -3.21 10.61 -3.72
N ALA A 130 -3.38 10.32 -5.01
CA ALA A 130 -2.66 9.26 -5.70
C ALA A 130 -1.15 9.51 -5.73
N ALA A 131 -0.72 10.75 -5.96
CA ALA A 131 0.70 11.12 -5.94
C ALA A 131 1.33 10.86 -4.56
N ILE A 132 0.65 11.24 -3.47
CA ILE A 132 1.15 10.99 -2.10
C ILE A 132 1.21 9.50 -1.80
N ALA A 133 0.15 8.75 -2.14
CA ALA A 133 0.11 7.31 -1.94
C ALA A 133 1.23 6.61 -2.74
N TYR A 134 1.48 7.06 -3.97
CA TYR A 134 2.54 6.55 -4.83
C TYR A 134 3.94 6.84 -4.30
N LEU A 135 4.20 8.07 -3.83
CA LEU A 135 5.46 8.41 -3.17
C LEU A 135 5.70 7.52 -1.95
N LYS A 136 4.66 7.31 -1.13
CA LYS A 136 4.79 6.43 0.03
C LYS A 136 5.02 4.97 -0.37
N TYR A 137 4.37 4.50 -1.43
CA TYR A 137 4.59 3.16 -1.99
C TYR A 137 6.05 2.98 -2.45
N ILE A 138 6.62 3.96 -3.15
CA ILE A 138 8.03 3.93 -3.57
C ILE A 138 8.94 3.83 -2.36
N VAL A 139 8.76 4.69 -1.34
CA VAL A 139 9.60 4.67 -0.14
C VAL A 139 9.55 3.31 0.54
N VAL A 140 8.34 2.78 0.77
CA VAL A 140 8.17 1.47 1.41
C VAL A 140 8.76 0.34 0.57
N LYS A 141 8.66 0.43 -0.76
CA LYS A 141 9.22 -0.57 -1.67
C LYS A 141 10.76 -0.49 -1.71
N SER A 142 11.32 0.70 -1.72
CA SER A 142 12.78 0.93 -1.69
C SER A 142 13.38 0.33 -0.42
N ASP A 143 12.76 0.59 0.74
CA ASP A 143 13.17 -0.01 2.00
C ASP A 143 13.12 -1.55 1.93
N SER A 144 12.10 -2.15 1.29
CA SER A 144 12.01 -3.61 1.18
C SER A 144 12.97 -4.25 0.18
N ASP A 145 13.31 -3.53 -0.90
CA ASP A 145 14.24 -4.00 -1.92
C ASP A 145 15.70 -3.89 -1.42
N GLU A 146 16.04 -2.92 -0.56
CA GLU A 146 17.35 -2.83 0.12
C GLU A 146 17.63 -4.02 1.05
N PHE A 147 16.61 -4.65 1.64
CA PHE A 147 16.76 -5.91 2.38
C PHE A 147 16.76 -7.17 1.48
N GLY A 148 16.45 -7.02 0.19
CA GLY A 148 16.29 -8.12 -0.77
C GLY A 148 17.44 -8.29 -1.75
N THR A 149 18.23 -7.25 -2.01
CA THR A 149 19.52 -7.38 -2.68
C THR A 149 20.59 -7.60 -1.63
N ILE A 150 21.03 -8.85 -1.47
CA ILE A 150 22.35 -9.10 -0.91
C ILE A 150 23.31 -8.27 -1.76
N GLU A 151 23.95 -7.24 -1.18
CA GLU A 151 24.96 -6.47 -1.92
C GLU A 151 25.98 -7.47 -2.46
N GLU A 152 26.33 -7.40 -3.75
CA GLU A 152 27.26 -8.38 -4.36
C GLU A 152 28.59 -8.48 -3.58
N GLU A 153 28.96 -7.43 -2.86
CA GLU A 153 30.14 -7.37 -1.97
C GLU A 153 30.00 -8.22 -0.69
N ASN A 154 28.78 -8.53 -0.26
CA ASN A 154 28.48 -9.35 0.92
C ASN A 154 28.28 -10.83 0.60
N ILE A 155 28.22 -11.20 -0.69
CA ILE A 155 28.15 -12.59 -1.13
C ILE A 155 29.53 -13.22 -0.99
N LEU A 156 29.65 -14.19 -0.08
CA LEU A 156 30.89 -14.93 0.12
C LEU A 156 31.03 -16.06 -0.89
N GLU A 157 29.95 -16.80 -1.13
CA GLU A 157 29.96 -17.94 -2.03
C GLU A 157 28.57 -18.21 -2.61
N VAL A 158 28.52 -18.56 -3.90
CA VAL A 158 27.33 -19.10 -4.55
C VAL A 158 27.66 -20.51 -5.01
N ALA A 159 26.94 -21.50 -4.51
CA ALA A 159 27.17 -22.91 -4.82
C ALA A 159 25.90 -23.58 -5.37
N GLY A 160 26.10 -24.51 -6.31
CA GLY A 160 25.05 -25.28 -6.98
C GLY A 160 25.47 -25.66 -8.41
N PRO A 161 24.58 -26.32 -9.18
CA PRO A 161 23.23 -26.75 -8.78
C PRO A 161 23.24 -28.00 -7.88
N PHE A 162 22.37 -28.04 -6.89
CA PHE A 162 22.10 -29.19 -6.03
C PHE A 162 20.78 -29.87 -6.41
N ASN A 163 20.69 -31.19 -6.23
CA ASN A 163 19.48 -31.94 -6.55
C ASN A 163 18.46 -31.91 -5.39
N THR A 164 18.93 -31.61 -4.18
CA THR A 164 18.07 -31.54 -2.98
C THR A 164 18.43 -30.34 -2.11
N GLU A 165 17.42 -29.78 -1.44
CA GLU A 165 17.60 -28.72 -0.43
C GLU A 165 18.52 -29.16 0.71
N SER A 166 18.50 -30.46 1.06
CA SER A 166 19.35 -31.01 2.11
C SER A 166 20.84 -30.99 1.75
N GLU A 167 21.19 -31.15 0.47
CA GLU A 167 22.58 -31.02 0.00
C GLU A 167 23.07 -29.59 0.12
N ALA A 168 22.22 -28.61 -0.24
CA ALA A 168 22.51 -27.19 -0.10
C ALA A 168 22.72 -26.80 1.37
N ILE A 169 21.87 -27.28 2.29
CA ILE A 169 22.00 -27.00 3.73
C ILE A 169 23.27 -27.62 4.33
N ASN A 170 23.62 -28.85 3.92
CA ASN A 170 24.83 -29.50 4.42
C ASN A 170 26.10 -28.71 4.03
N LEU A 171 26.14 -28.15 2.81
CA LEU A 171 27.24 -27.29 2.39
C LEU A 171 27.36 -26.03 3.25
N PHE A 172 26.24 -25.40 3.61
CA PHE A 172 26.26 -24.27 4.55
C PHE A 172 26.81 -24.66 5.92
N GLY A 173 26.46 -25.86 6.41
CA GLY A 173 27.02 -26.40 7.65
C GLY A 173 28.55 -26.54 7.59
N GLU A 174 29.06 -27.14 6.52
CA GLU A 174 30.51 -27.29 6.30
C GLU A 174 31.22 -25.94 6.14
N PHE A 175 30.60 -24.98 5.44
CA PHE A 175 31.14 -23.64 5.26
C PHE A 175 31.18 -22.87 6.57
N SER A 176 30.09 -22.93 7.35
CA SER A 176 29.98 -22.26 8.66
C SER A 176 30.95 -22.83 9.70
N GLU A 177 31.29 -24.12 9.65
CA GLU A 177 32.27 -24.73 10.55
C GLU A 177 33.72 -24.29 10.24
N ASN A 178 33.99 -23.94 8.98
CA ASN A 178 35.32 -23.52 8.52
C ASN A 178 35.46 -22.00 8.34
N TRP A 179 34.44 -21.23 8.72
CA TRP A 179 34.46 -19.78 8.61
C TRP A 179 35.24 -19.14 9.76
N ASP A 180 36.33 -18.47 9.42
CA ASP A 180 37.20 -17.75 10.37
C ASP A 180 36.78 -16.28 10.60
N GLY A 181 35.71 -15.80 9.94
CA GLY A 181 35.22 -14.43 10.07
C GLY A 181 34.42 -14.21 11.35
N SER A 182 34.30 -12.94 11.76
CA SER A 182 33.56 -12.55 12.98
C SER A 182 32.11 -12.19 12.72
N GLU A 183 31.74 -12.10 11.44
CA GLU A 183 30.40 -11.77 10.95
C GLU A 183 29.47 -12.99 11.02
N GLU A 184 28.18 -12.73 11.30
CA GLU A 184 27.15 -13.76 11.27
C GLU A 184 26.87 -14.16 9.82
N LEU A 185 26.97 -15.47 9.55
CA LEU A 185 26.70 -16.04 8.25
C LEU A 185 25.21 -16.30 8.07
N LEU A 186 24.69 -15.86 6.94
CA LEU A 186 23.33 -16.15 6.49
C LEU A 186 23.38 -16.88 5.16
N TYR A 187 22.29 -17.58 4.83
CA TYR A 187 22.16 -18.27 3.56
C TYR A 187 20.77 -18.06 2.95
N LEU A 188 20.74 -17.99 1.62
CA LEU A 188 19.52 -17.97 0.81
C LEU A 188 19.54 -19.17 -0.12
N ILE A 189 18.46 -19.96 -0.12
CA ILE A 189 18.28 -21.06 -1.07
C ILE A 189 17.30 -20.60 -2.15
N GLU A 190 17.76 -20.57 -3.38
CA GLU A 190 16.95 -20.27 -4.55
C GLU A 190 16.69 -21.54 -5.35
N ARG A 191 15.45 -21.71 -5.82
CA ARG A 191 15.06 -22.83 -6.69
C ARG A 191 14.89 -22.30 -8.10
N GLU A 192 15.77 -22.70 -9.01
CA GLU A 192 15.62 -22.38 -10.42
C GLU A 192 14.76 -23.45 -11.11
N SER A 193 14.14 -23.05 -12.22
CA SER A 193 13.00 -23.63 -12.95
C SER A 193 12.96 -25.15 -13.23
N ASN A 194 13.98 -25.93 -12.85
CA ASN A 194 14.13 -27.37 -13.13
C ASN A 194 14.50 -28.24 -11.90
N GLU A 195 14.01 -27.91 -10.70
CA GLU A 195 14.30 -28.66 -9.44
C GLU A 195 15.76 -28.58 -8.95
N GLU A 196 16.54 -27.67 -9.53
CA GLU A 196 17.91 -27.40 -9.12
C GLU A 196 17.91 -26.31 -8.04
N TYR A 197 18.61 -26.58 -6.94
CA TYR A 197 18.76 -25.66 -5.81
C TYR A 197 20.12 -24.98 -5.87
N PHE A 198 20.14 -23.68 -5.65
CA PHE A 198 21.35 -22.88 -5.48
C PHE A 198 21.36 -22.31 -4.07
N ILE A 199 22.53 -22.25 -3.45
CA ILE A 199 22.71 -21.61 -2.16
C ILE A 199 23.66 -20.42 -2.31
N THR A 200 23.23 -19.28 -1.81
CA THR A 200 24.03 -18.07 -1.71
C THR A 200 24.34 -17.85 -0.23
N ILE A 201 25.62 -17.91 0.13
CA ILE A 201 26.13 -17.65 1.47
C ILE A 201 26.58 -16.20 1.52
N TYR A 202 26.12 -15.44 2.51
CA TYR A 202 26.41 -14.02 2.65
C TYR A 202 26.56 -13.60 4.10
N VAL A 203 27.21 -12.46 4.32
CA VAL A 203 27.35 -11.83 5.64
C VAL A 203 26.41 -10.64 5.75
N GLU A 204 25.71 -10.52 6.88
CA GLU A 204 24.93 -9.31 7.17
C GLU A 204 25.89 -8.24 7.70
N THR A 205 26.37 -7.37 6.80
CA THR A 205 26.98 -6.13 7.25
C THR A 205 25.87 -5.24 7.78
N VAL A 206 25.71 -5.21 9.11
CA VAL A 206 24.96 -4.15 9.77
C VAL A 206 25.70 -2.86 9.44
N GLN A 207 25.31 -2.17 8.36
CA GLN A 207 25.60 -0.75 8.22
C GLN A 207 24.93 -0.08 9.41
N LYS A 208 25.73 0.13 10.45
CA LYS A 208 25.44 1.05 11.53
C LYS A 208 25.32 2.40 10.85
N SER A 209 24.10 2.77 10.46
CA SER A 209 23.80 4.07 9.91
C SER A 209 24.31 5.10 10.91
N GLU A 210 25.41 5.77 10.56
CA GLU A 210 25.86 6.95 11.26
C GLU A 210 24.73 7.97 11.13
N GLU A 211 24.08 8.26 12.25
CA GLU A 211 23.21 9.42 12.43
C GLU A 211 23.92 10.68 11.91
N ARG A 212 23.38 11.30 10.87
CA ARG A 212 23.57 12.73 10.56
C ARG A 212 22.30 13.36 10.03
#